data_AF-A0A1H1VLB9-F1
#
_entry.id   AF-A0A1H1VLB9-F1
#
_cell.length_a   1.000
_cell.length_b   1.000
_cell.length_c   1.000
_cell.angle_alpha   90.00
_cell.angle_beta   90.00
_cell.angle_gamma   90.00
#
_symmetry.space_group_name_H-M   'P 1'
#
loop_
_entity.id
_entity.type
_entity.pdbx_description
1 polymer ?
#
loop_
_entity_poly.entity_id
_entity_poly.type
_entity_poly.pdbx_seq_one_letter_code
_entity_poly.pdbx_strand_id
1 'polypeptide(L)'
;MAKSKIVSAVGARRSDSWSFQYAGGNFDGNWTVSFGPPGYVMSTALKTGANVFTWTEDGKYYRLTFKKGGKMLIGSNNLVLLGRPHRIVRLLTRNVKK
;
A
#
# COMPACT_ATOMS: atom_id res chain seq x y z
N MET A 1 -3.68 -7.47 51.29
CA MET A 1 -3.59 -6.57 50.12
C MET A 1 -3.10 -7.36 48.92
N ALA A 2 -3.98 -7.66 47.96
CA ALA A 2 -3.63 -8.42 46.75
C ALA A 2 -3.03 -7.49 45.69
N LYS A 3 -1.87 -7.84 45.13
CA LYS A 3 -1.25 -7.11 44.01
C LYS A 3 -1.95 -7.51 42.71
N SER A 4 -2.70 -6.59 42.12
CA SER A 4 -3.24 -6.75 40.76
C SER A 4 -2.10 -6.60 39.75
N LYS A 5 -1.88 -7.63 38.93
CA LYS A 5 -0.97 -7.56 37.77
C LYS A 5 -1.85 -7.31 36.55
N ILE A 6 -1.93 -6.07 36.11
CA ILE A 6 -2.54 -5.74 34.82
C ILE A 6 -1.59 -6.27 33.74
N VAL A 7 -1.92 -7.42 33.17
CA VAL A 7 -1.22 -7.96 32.00
C VAL A 7 -1.91 -7.38 30.78
N SER A 8 -1.50 -6.17 30.38
CA SER A 8 -1.85 -5.62 29.07
C SER A 8 -1.05 -6.39 28.02
N ALA A 9 -1.50 -7.60 27.68
CA ALA A 9 -1.08 -8.24 26.45
C ALA A 9 -1.73 -7.45 25.29
N VAL A 10 -1.13 -6.31 24.93
CA VAL A 10 -1.27 -5.78 23.58
C VAL A 10 -0.61 -6.82 22.71
N GLY A 11 -1.40 -7.82 22.29
CA GLY A 11 -1.00 -8.71 21.22
C GLY A 11 -0.72 -7.81 20.04
N ALA A 12 0.56 -7.55 19.78
CA ALA A 12 1.01 -6.91 18.56
C ALA A 12 0.60 -7.87 17.43
N ARG A 13 -0.63 -7.72 16.94
CA ARG A 13 -1.03 -8.25 15.64
C ARG A 13 0.01 -7.66 14.70
N ARG A 14 0.86 -8.51 14.12
CA ARG A 14 1.81 -8.12 13.07
C ARG A 14 1.08 -7.16 12.14
N SER A 15 1.55 -5.91 12.07
CA SER A 15 0.95 -4.95 11.16
C SER A 15 1.32 -5.40 9.75
N ASP A 16 0.37 -6.00 9.02
CA ASP A 16 0.49 -6.31 7.58
C ASP A 16 0.40 -5.03 6.72
N SER A 17 0.84 -3.91 7.27
CA SER A 17 0.83 -2.59 6.62
C SER A 17 2.20 -2.32 6.05
N TRP A 18 2.24 -1.92 4.78
CA TRP A 18 3.45 -1.52 4.08
C TRP A 18 3.40 -0.02 3.81
N SER A 19 4.57 0.60 3.75
CA SER A 19 4.70 1.99 3.33
C SER A 19 5.95 2.20 2.47
N PHE A 20 5.89 3.20 1.59
CA PHE A 20 7.03 3.67 0.81
C PHE A 20 6.80 5.11 0.37
N GLN A 21 7.90 5.80 0.05
CA GLN A 21 7.85 7.11 -0.60
C GLN A 21 7.47 6.91 -2.07
N TYR A 22 6.30 7.42 -2.41
CA TYR A 22 5.63 7.32 -3.69
C TYR A 22 5.94 8.54 -4.53
N ALA A 23 6.72 8.35 -5.57
CA ALA A 23 6.90 9.40 -6.57
C ALA A 23 5.74 9.43 -7.57
N GLY A 24 4.90 8.39 -7.60
CA GLY A 24 3.70 8.29 -8.43
C GLY A 24 3.40 6.87 -8.90
N GLY A 25 2.31 6.68 -9.64
CA GLY A 25 1.81 5.37 -10.02
C GLY A 25 0.59 5.41 -10.92
N ASN A 26 0.27 4.26 -11.51
CA ASN A 26 -0.95 4.02 -12.28
C ASN A 26 -1.71 2.82 -11.70
N PHE A 27 -3.03 2.99 -11.62
CA PHE A 27 -3.97 1.96 -11.21
C PHE A 27 -4.59 1.35 -12.46
N ASP A 28 -4.78 0.01 -12.46
CA ASP A 28 -5.59 -0.61 -13.52
C ASP A 28 -7.09 -0.33 -13.32
N GLY A 29 -7.94 -0.80 -14.24
CA GLY A 29 -9.39 -0.59 -14.18
C GLY A 29 -10.11 -1.34 -13.05
N ASN A 30 -9.39 -2.00 -12.13
CA ASN A 30 -9.98 -2.79 -11.03
C ASN A 30 -9.96 -2.04 -9.70
N TRP A 31 -9.91 -0.72 -9.72
CA TRP A 31 -9.86 0.12 -8.52
C TRP A 31 -11.04 1.09 -8.48
N THR A 32 -11.48 1.38 -7.26
CA THR A 32 -12.33 2.54 -6.96
C THR A 32 -11.57 3.49 -6.05
N VAL A 33 -11.86 4.77 -6.17
CA VAL A 33 -11.24 5.85 -5.41
C VAL A 33 -12.31 6.55 -4.58
N SER A 34 -12.01 6.78 -3.30
CA SER A 34 -12.85 7.52 -2.37
C SER A 34 -12.00 8.50 -1.55
N PHE A 35 -12.65 9.52 -1.00
CA PHE A 35 -12.01 10.41 -0.04
C PHE A 35 -11.62 9.64 1.22
N GLY A 36 -10.37 9.79 1.65
CA GLY A 36 -9.87 9.28 2.91
C GLY A 36 -9.95 10.34 4.02
N PRO A 37 -9.22 10.13 5.14
CA PRO A 37 -8.96 11.20 6.09
C PRO A 37 -8.36 12.45 5.42
N PRO A 38 -8.42 13.64 6.04
CA PRO A 38 -7.85 14.85 5.48
C PRO A 38 -6.40 14.65 4.98
N GLY A 39 -6.14 15.04 3.73
CA GLY A 39 -4.83 14.86 3.09
C GLY A 39 -4.59 13.49 2.47
N TYR A 40 -5.57 12.58 2.49
CA TYR A 40 -5.47 11.23 1.94
C TYR A 40 -6.57 10.91 0.93
N VAL A 41 -6.18 10.18 -0.11
CA VAL A 41 -7.09 9.51 -1.04
C VAL A 41 -7.01 8.02 -0.77
N MET A 42 -8.16 7.36 -0.66
CA MET A 42 -8.25 5.92 -0.45
C MET A 42 -8.63 5.22 -1.75
N SER A 43 -7.81 4.27 -2.19
CA SER A 43 -8.08 3.39 -3.32
C SER A 43 -8.39 1.98 -2.82
N THR A 44 -9.46 1.38 -3.34
CA THR A 44 -9.89 0.02 -2.96
C THR A 44 -9.97 -0.89 -4.18
N ALA A 45 -9.35 -2.07 -4.09
CA ALA A 45 -9.38 -3.09 -5.13
C ALA A 45 -10.79 -3.71 -5.24
N LEU A 46 -11.40 -3.59 -6.41
CA LEU A 46 -12.73 -4.12 -6.72
C LEU A 46 -12.71 -5.63 -6.97
N LYS A 47 -11.58 -6.17 -7.43
CA LYS A 47 -11.39 -7.58 -7.80
C LYS A 47 -10.03 -8.11 -7.35
N THR A 48 -9.93 -9.43 -7.18
CA THR A 48 -8.63 -10.09 -6.98
C THR A 48 -7.82 -10.02 -8.26
N GLY A 49 -6.54 -9.66 -8.14
CA GLY A 49 -5.67 -9.41 -9.28
C GLY A 49 -5.58 -7.94 -9.68
N ALA A 50 -6.17 -7.02 -8.90
CA ALA A 50 -6.05 -5.58 -9.11
C ALA A 50 -4.59 -5.13 -8.98
N ASN A 51 -4.10 -4.39 -9.97
CA ASN A 51 -2.70 -4.01 -10.07
C ASN A 51 -2.48 -2.52 -9.84
N VAL A 52 -1.37 -2.21 -9.18
CA VAL A 52 -0.82 -0.86 -9.11
C VAL A 52 0.61 -0.91 -9.60
N PHE A 53 0.92 -0.05 -10.55
CA PHE A 53 2.26 0.18 -11.03
C PHE A 53 2.79 1.43 -10.36
N THR A 54 3.82 1.31 -9.53
CA THR A 54 4.29 2.40 -8.67
C THR A 54 5.78 2.64 -8.86
N TRP A 55 6.17 3.92 -8.92
CA TRP A 55 7.56 4.35 -8.85
C TRP A 55 7.84 4.97 -7.49
N THR A 56 8.90 4.49 -6.86
CA THR A 56 9.39 5.01 -5.58
C THR A 56 10.38 6.15 -5.82
N GLU A 57 10.55 7.03 -4.83
CA GLU A 57 11.48 8.17 -4.94
C GLU A 57 12.94 7.75 -5.18
N ASP A 58 13.34 6.55 -4.75
CA ASP A 58 14.66 5.97 -5.03
C ASP A 58 14.78 5.34 -6.44
N GLY A 59 13.82 5.61 -7.32
CA GLY A 59 13.84 5.23 -8.74
C GLY A 59 13.50 3.77 -9.00
N LYS A 60 12.99 3.02 -8.02
CA LYS A 60 12.54 1.64 -8.22
C LYS A 60 11.12 1.61 -8.76
N TYR A 61 10.86 0.68 -9.66
CA TYR A 61 9.54 0.48 -10.26
C TYR A 61 8.98 -0.87 -9.84
N TYR A 62 7.72 -0.88 -9.39
CA TYR A 62 7.06 -2.08 -8.90
C TYR A 62 5.68 -2.26 -9.51
N ARG A 63 5.32 -3.52 -9.71
CA ARG A 63 3.93 -3.95 -9.86
C ARG A 63 3.49 -4.61 -8.55
N LEU A 64 2.49 -4.01 -7.92
CA LEU A 64 1.82 -4.53 -6.73
C LEU A 64 0.49 -5.13 -7.15
N THR A 65 0.19 -6.35 -6.70
CA THR A 65 -1.08 -7.02 -6.99
C THR A 65 -1.85 -7.30 -5.70
N PHE A 66 -3.13 -6.95 -5.68
CA PHE A 66 -4.00 -6.98 -4.52
C PHE A 66 -5.16 -7.96 -4.68
N LYS A 67 -5.61 -8.52 -3.56
CA LYS A 67 -6.87 -9.26 -3.51
C LYS A 67 -8.03 -8.28 -3.48
N LYS A 68 -9.25 -8.73 -3.82
CA LYS A 68 -10.46 -7.93 -3.65
C LYS A 68 -10.53 -7.36 -2.22
N GLY A 69 -10.84 -6.07 -2.11
CA GLY A 69 -10.88 -5.35 -0.83
C GLY A 69 -9.53 -4.86 -0.32
N GLY A 70 -8.42 -5.13 -1.04
CA GLY A 70 -7.13 -4.51 -0.75
C GLY A 70 -7.21 -2.98 -0.81
N LYS A 71 -6.55 -2.31 0.13
CA LYS A 71 -6.64 -0.85 0.31
C LYS A 71 -5.29 -0.20 0.19
N MET A 72 -5.26 0.97 -0.44
CA MET A 72 -4.15 1.90 -0.46
C MET A 72 -4.65 3.28 -0.03
N LEU A 73 -3.92 3.93 0.86
CA LEU A 73 -4.07 5.35 1.18
C LEU A 73 -2.87 6.07 0.60
N ILE A 74 -3.13 7.09 -0.21
CA ILE A 74 -2.12 7.95 -0.83
C ILE A 74 -2.24 9.31 -0.17
N GLY A 75 -1.20 9.71 0.57
CA GLY A 75 -1.11 11.02 1.20
C GLY A 75 -0.56 12.08 0.25
N SER A 76 -0.91 13.33 0.49
CA SER A 76 -0.39 14.50 -0.23
C SER A 76 1.12 14.73 -0.04
N ASN A 77 1.73 14.08 0.95
CA ASN A 77 3.15 14.12 1.27
C ASN A 77 3.97 13.01 0.60
N ASN A 78 3.49 12.46 -0.53
CA ASN A 78 4.10 11.33 -1.23
C ASN A 78 4.20 10.04 -0.40
N LEU A 79 3.53 9.94 0.76
CA LEU A 79 3.49 8.70 1.52
C LEU A 79 2.33 7.82 1.05
N VAL A 80 2.62 6.56 0.76
CA VAL A 80 1.57 5.55 0.55
C VAL A 80 1.56 4.57 1.72
N LEU A 81 0.39 4.38 2.32
CA LEU A 81 0.10 3.33 3.28
C LEU A 81 -0.78 2.29 2.61
N LEU A 82 -0.40 1.02 2.66
CA LEU A 82 -1.16 -0.01 1.98
C LEU A 82 -1.25 -1.28 2.82
N GLY A 83 -2.37 -1.99 2.66
CA GLY A 83 -2.44 -3.37 3.10
C GLY A 83 -1.46 -4.23 2.29
N ARG A 84 -0.98 -5.32 2.85
CA ARG A 84 -0.03 -6.23 2.19
C ARG A 84 -0.50 -6.65 0.79
N PRO A 85 0.24 -6.31 -0.29
CA PRO A 85 -0.01 -6.89 -1.60
C PRO A 85 0.19 -8.40 -1.53
N HIS A 86 -0.64 -9.18 -2.22
CA HIS A 86 -0.44 -10.63 -2.25
C HIS A 86 0.69 -11.03 -3.22
N ARG A 87 1.07 -10.14 -4.13
CA ARG A 87 2.23 -10.29 -5.01
C ARG A 87 2.90 -8.95 -5.25
N ILE A 88 4.24 -8.96 -5.23
CA ILE A 88 5.09 -7.79 -5.51
C ILE A 88 6.11 -8.22 -6.55
N VAL A 89 6.24 -7.45 -7.63
CA VAL A 89 7.24 -7.67 -8.68
C VAL A 89 8.00 -6.38 -8.90
N ARG A 90 9.32 -6.41 -8.74
CA ARG A 90 10.18 -5.31 -9.17
C ARG A 90 10.34 -5.38 -10.68
N LEU A 91 9.99 -4.30 -11.35
CA LEU A 91 10.13 -4.16 -12.80
C LEU A 91 11.46 -3.49 -13.10
N LEU A 92 12.23 -4.08 -14.01
CA LEU A 92 13.45 -3.47 -14.52
C LEU A 92 13.06 -2.52 -15.66
N THR A 93 13.36 -1.24 -15.51
CA THR A 93 13.24 -0.29 -16.61
C THR A 93 14.33 -0.62 -17.62
N ARG A 94 13.98 -1.27 -18.74
CA ARG A 94 14.92 -1.39 -19.86
C ARG A 94 15.11 0.00 -20.44
N ASN A 95 16.32 0.56 -20.32
CA ASN A 95 16.73 1.70 -21.13
C ASN A 95 16.61 1.30 -22.61
N VAL A 96 15.54 1.73 -23.27
CA VAL A 96 15.49 1.71 -24.72
C VAL A 96 16.38 2.88 -25.16
N LYS A 97 17.63 2.56 -25.49
CA LYS A 97 18.51 3.52 -26.16
C LYS A 97 17.81 3.96 -27.45
N LYS A 98 17.56 5.26 -27.58
CA LYS A 98 17.28 5.89 -28.87
C LYS A 98 18.55 5.88 -29.71
#